data_AF-A0A356FUN0-F1
#
_entry.id   AF-A0A356FUN0-F1
#
_cell.length_a   1.000
_cell.length_b   1.000
_cell.length_c   1.000
_cell.angle_alpha   90.00
_cell.angle_beta   90.00
_cell.angle_gamma   90.00
#
_symmetry.space_group_name_H-M   'P 1'
#
loop_
_entity.id
_entity.type
_entity.pdbx_description
1 polymer ?
#
loop_
_entity_poly.entity_id
_entity_poly.type
_entity_poly.pdbx_seq_one_letter_code
_entity_poly.pdbx_strand_id
1 'polypeptide(L)'
;HGMLFLFDRPDKRGFWMRNTRMPLDIGYFDSNGLLLEVHKLFPFDETAVNSRSSEVLIAVETNRGWYAANNIQVGDRIEMSSLDIAVESLKQRSSSIKP
;
A
#
# COMPACT_ATOMS: atom_id res chain seq x y z
N HIS A 1 1.25 -8.34 9.16
CA HIS A 1 2.18 -7.21 8.98
C HIS A 1 2.33 -6.91 7.50
N GLY A 2 2.61 -5.66 7.15
CA GLY A 2 2.73 -5.19 5.76
C GLY A 2 3.46 -3.85 5.70
N MET A 3 3.59 -3.29 4.51
CA MET A 3 4.17 -1.97 4.26
C MET A 3 3.13 -1.08 3.58
N LEU A 4 2.96 0.14 4.09
CA LEU A 4 2.05 1.14 3.54
C LEU A 4 2.85 2.27 2.90
N PHE A 5 2.44 2.65 1.70
CA PHE A 5 2.94 3.80 0.96
C PHE A 5 1.80 4.82 0.86
N LEU A 6 2.04 6.03 1.37
CA LEU A 6 1.12 7.16 1.25
C LEU A 6 1.76 8.19 0.31
N PHE A 7 1.02 8.62 -0.71
CA PHE A 7 1.49 9.58 -1.70
C PHE A 7 0.84 10.96 -1.50
N ASP A 8 1.46 12.02 -2.02
CA ASP A 8 0.99 13.40 -1.83
C ASP A 8 -0.30 13.71 -2.61
N ARG A 9 -0.56 12.99 -3.70
CA ARG A 9 -1.74 13.19 -4.56
C ARG A 9 -2.21 11.88 -5.19
N PRO A 10 -3.50 11.74 -5.53
CA PRO A 10 -3.98 10.63 -6.35
C PRO A 10 -3.29 10.63 -7.72
N ASP A 11 -2.77 9.48 -8.15
CA ASP A 11 -2.21 9.28 -9.49
C ASP A 11 -2.17 7.78 -9.83
N LYS A 12 -1.78 7.43 -11.07
CA LYS A 12 -1.38 6.06 -11.39
C LYS A 12 -0.11 5.69 -10.64
N ARG A 13 -0.06 4.46 -10.10
CA ARG A 13 1.08 3.94 -9.34
C ARG A 13 1.58 2.65 -9.97
N GLY A 14 2.89 2.46 -9.96
CA GLY A 14 3.53 1.25 -10.48
C GLY A 14 4.55 0.75 -9.49
N PHE A 15 4.51 -0.54 -9.19
CA PHE A 15 5.43 -1.22 -8.29
C PHE A 15 6.15 -2.34 -9.01
N TRP A 16 7.38 -2.59 -8.60
CA TRP A 16 8.25 -3.65 -9.11
C TRP A 16 8.95 -4.30 -7.92
N MET A 17 9.52 -5.49 -8.13
CA MET A 17 10.05 -6.34 -7.07
C MET A 17 11.58 -6.48 -7.14
N ARG A 18 12.26 -5.42 -7.59
CA ARG A 18 13.73 -5.37 -7.64
C ARG A 18 14.30 -5.67 -6.26
N ASN A 19 15.07 -6.75 -6.15
CA ASN A 19 15.66 -7.26 -4.89
C ASN A 19 14.67 -7.75 -3.82
N THR A 20 13.39 -7.92 -4.14
CA THR A 20 12.38 -8.43 -3.19
C THR A 20 12.17 -9.92 -3.38
N ARG A 21 12.58 -10.72 -2.38
CA ARG A 21 12.54 -12.20 -2.45
C ARG A 21 11.17 -12.79 -2.08
N MET A 22 10.44 -12.10 -1.21
CA MET A 22 9.15 -12.58 -0.72
C MET A 22 8.06 -12.27 -1.75
N PRO A 23 7.15 -13.22 -2.06
CA PRO A 23 5.99 -12.93 -2.90
C PRO A 23 4.99 -12.07 -2.14
N LEU A 24 4.53 -11.00 -2.78
CA LEU A 24 3.62 -10.03 -2.16
C LEU A 24 2.31 -9.91 -2.96
N ASP A 25 1.27 -9.45 -2.26
CA ASP A 25 0.10 -8.80 -2.87
C ASP A 25 0.15 -7.31 -2.54
N ILE A 26 -0.25 -6.48 -3.49
CA ILE A 26 -0.38 -5.03 -3.32
C ILE A 26 -1.83 -4.62 -3.53
N GLY A 27 -2.40 -3.94 -2.54
CA GLY A 27 -3.70 -3.29 -2.64
C GLY A 27 -3.54 -1.80 -2.91
N TYR A 28 -4.26 -1.28 -3.89
CA TYR A 28 -4.29 0.14 -4.21
C TYR A 28 -5.59 0.76 -3.71
N PHE A 29 -5.49 1.87 -2.99
CA PHE A 29 -6.63 2.56 -2.37
C PHE A 29 -6.72 4.03 -2.79
N ASP A 30 -7.94 4.55 -2.84
CA ASP A 30 -8.20 5.97 -3.12
C ASP A 30 -7.97 6.88 -1.91
N SER A 31 -8.23 8.18 -2.08
CA SER A 31 -8.09 9.18 -1.00
C SER A 31 -9.07 9.01 0.16
N ASN A 32 -10.12 8.22 -0.01
CA ASN A 32 -11.12 7.90 1.01
C ASN A 32 -10.87 6.51 1.63
N GLY A 33 -9.68 5.93 1.37
CA GLY A 33 -9.30 4.61 1.85
C GLY A 33 -10.02 3.45 1.18
N LEU A 34 -10.74 3.65 0.07
CA LEU A 34 -11.45 2.59 -0.66
C LEU A 34 -10.46 1.70 -1.41
N LEU A 35 -10.50 0.39 -1.18
CA LEU A 35 -9.72 -0.58 -1.94
C LEU A 35 -10.26 -0.67 -3.37
N LEU A 36 -9.46 -0.18 -4.32
CA LEU A 36 -9.79 -0.12 -5.73
C LEU A 36 -9.46 -1.43 -6.45
N GLU A 37 -8.34 -2.04 -6.09
CA GLU A 37 -7.82 -3.23 -6.75
C GLU A 37 -6.69 -3.88 -5.95
N VAL A 38 -6.49 -5.18 -6.17
CA VAL A 38 -5.39 -5.97 -5.60
C VAL A 38 -4.65 -6.66 -6.74
N HIS A 39 -3.32 -6.61 -6.71
CA HIS A 39 -2.44 -7.25 -7.68
C HIS A 39 -1.41 -8.15 -7.00
N LYS A 40 -0.92 -9.15 -7.73
CA LYS A 40 0.18 -10.01 -7.29
C LYS A 40 1.51 -9.43 -7.75
N LEU A 41 2.49 -9.38 -6.87
CA LEU A 41 3.86 -8.97 -7.17
C LEU A 41 4.81 -10.16 -7.06
N PHE A 42 5.59 -10.43 -8.11
CA PHE A 42 6.43 -11.63 -8.22
C PHE A 42 7.89 -11.35 -7.82
N PRO A 43 8.54 -12.24 -7.04
CA PRO A 43 9.90 -12.01 -6.59
C PRO A 43 10.89 -11.70 -7.72
N PHE A 44 11.76 -10.72 -7.51
CA PHE A 44 12.78 -10.26 -8.45
C PHE A 44 12.29 -9.75 -9.81
N ASP A 45 10.97 -9.63 -10.01
CA ASP A 45 10.41 -9.13 -11.27
C ASP A 45 10.50 -7.60 -11.32
N GLU A 46 11.29 -7.09 -12.27
CA GLU A 46 11.45 -5.66 -12.51
C GLU A 46 10.37 -5.08 -13.44
N THR A 47 9.42 -5.90 -13.89
CA THR A 47 8.26 -5.44 -14.66
C THR A 47 7.30 -4.67 -13.75
N ALA A 48 7.06 -3.40 -14.06
CA ALA A 48 6.15 -2.57 -13.28
C ALA A 48 4.70 -3.10 -13.36
N VAL A 49 4.14 -3.45 -12.21
CA VAL A 49 2.72 -3.76 -12.03
C VAL A 49 1.98 -2.45 -11.76
N ASN A 50 1.47 -1.86 -12.84
CA ASN A 50 0.75 -0.59 -12.80
C ASN A 50 -0.68 -0.77 -12.29
N SER A 51 -1.14 0.19 -11.47
CA SER A 51 -2.53 0.36 -11.15
C SER A 51 -3.34 0.60 -12.43
N ARG A 52 -4.54 0.04 -12.47
CA ARG A 52 -5.53 0.36 -13.49
C ARG A 52 -6.14 1.72 -13.23
N SER A 53 -6.37 2.05 -11.95
CA SER A 53 -6.92 3.34 -11.52
C SER A 53 -5.87 4.46 -11.52
N SER A 54 -6.29 5.67 -11.85
CA SER A 54 -5.55 6.93 -11.65
C SER A 54 -5.79 7.58 -10.30
N GLU A 55 -6.68 7.02 -9.46
CA GLU A 55 -7.12 7.64 -8.22
C GLU A 55 -6.34 7.13 -6.98
N VAL A 56 -5.18 6.49 -7.18
CA VAL A 56 -4.47 5.80 -6.10
C VAL A 56 -3.69 6.81 -5.24
N LEU A 57 -4.07 6.91 -3.97
CA LEU A 57 -3.38 7.70 -2.94
C LEU A 57 -2.56 6.81 -1.99
N ILE A 58 -3.01 5.59 -1.75
CA ILE A 58 -2.39 4.67 -0.79
C ILE A 58 -2.11 3.34 -1.49
N ALA A 59 -0.96 2.74 -1.22
CA ALA A 59 -0.67 1.36 -1.58
C ALA A 59 -0.28 0.55 -0.34
N VAL A 60 -0.77 -0.68 -0.20
CA VAL A 60 -0.44 -1.56 0.93
C VAL A 60 0.05 -2.91 0.42
N GLU A 61 1.33 -3.18 0.65
CA GLU A 61 1.97 -4.46 0.37
C GLU A 61 1.83 -5.40 1.57
N THR A 62 1.46 -6.64 1.29
CA THR A 62 1.33 -7.72 2.27
C THR A 62 1.88 -9.02 1.70
N ASN A 63 2.13 -10.01 2.55
CA ASN A 63 2.47 -11.35 2.06
C ASN A 63 1.39 -11.85 1.11
N ARG A 64 1.80 -12.47 -0.01
CA ARG A 64 0.85 -13.00 -1.00
C ARG A 64 -0.22 -13.89 -0.35
N GLY A 65 -1.47 -13.65 -0.72
CA GLY A 65 -2.65 -14.34 -0.20
C GLY A 65 -3.26 -13.69 1.04
N TRP A 66 -2.63 -12.67 1.63
CA TRP A 66 -3.12 -12.06 2.87
C TRP A 66 -4.51 -11.41 2.71
N TYR A 67 -4.77 -10.69 1.61
CA TYR A 67 -6.09 -10.09 1.35
C TYR A 67 -7.18 -11.16 1.33
N ALA A 68 -6.97 -12.24 0.59
CA ALA A 68 -7.91 -13.36 0.49
C ALA A 68 -8.10 -14.06 1.85
N ALA A 69 -7.02 -14.32 2.58
CA ALA A 69 -7.06 -14.96 3.88
C ALA A 69 -7.80 -14.14 4.95
N ASN A 70 -7.85 -12.82 4.80
CA ASN A 70 -8.56 -11.91 5.70
C ASN A 70 -9.92 -11.46 5.16
N ASN A 71 -10.38 -12.04 4.05
CA ASN A 71 -11.63 -11.67 3.39
C ASN A 71 -11.75 -10.18 3.05
N ILE A 72 -10.62 -9.55 2.70
CA ILE A 72 -10.58 -8.15 2.27
C ILE A 72 -10.66 -8.12 0.75
N GLN A 73 -11.62 -7.37 0.23
CA GLN A 73 -11.99 -7.33 -1.18
C GLN A 73 -12.14 -5.89 -1.69
N VAL A 74 -12.12 -5.74 -3.02
CA VAL A 74 -12.41 -4.45 -3.66
C VAL A 74 -13.76 -3.92 -3.17
N GLY A 75 -13.77 -2.66 -2.73
CA GLY A 75 -14.92 -2.04 -2.07
C GLY A 75 -14.76 -1.87 -0.56
N ASP A 76 -13.86 -2.62 0.09
CA ASP A 76 -13.54 -2.44 1.51
C ASP A 76 -12.75 -1.15 1.75
N ARG A 77 -12.68 -0.71 3.00
CA ARG A 77 -12.09 0.58 3.36
C ARG A 77 -11.07 0.50 4.49
N ILE A 78 -10.00 1.26 4.34
CA ILE A 78 -9.15 1.67 5.45
C ILE A 78 -9.92 2.70 6.28
N GLU A 79 -9.86 2.55 7.60
CA GLU A 79 -10.38 3.53 8.53
C GLU A 79 -9.38 4.70 8.64
N MET A 80 -9.74 5.83 8.04
CA MET A 80 -8.81 6.94 7.82
C MET A 80 -8.34 7.61 9.11
N SER A 81 -9.15 7.65 10.17
CA SER A 81 -8.71 8.27 11.43
C SER A 81 -7.61 7.45 12.11
N SER A 82 -7.67 6.11 12.05
CA SER A 82 -6.55 5.25 12.48
C SER A 82 -5.29 5.50 11.68
N LEU A 83 -5.40 5.74 10.37
CA LEU A 83 -4.25 6.06 9.51
C LEU A 83 -3.63 7.41 9.89
N ASP A 84 -4.46 8.43 10.11
CA ASP A 84 -4.00 9.76 10.53
C ASP A 84 -3.23 9.69 11.86
N ILE A 85 -3.77 8.96 12.85
CA ILE A 85 -3.10 8.74 14.14
C ILE A 85 -1.73 8.07 13.95
N ALA A 86 -1.66 7.06 13.09
CA ALA A 86 -0.41 6.34 12.82
C ALA A 86 0.64 7.24 12.15
N VAL A 87 0.22 8.05 11.16
CA VAL A 87 1.10 8.99 10.44
C VAL A 87 1.64 10.07 11.38
N GLU A 88 0.80 10.64 12.24
CA GLU A 88 1.23 11.64 13.22
C GLU A 88 2.21 11.05 14.25
N SER A 89 1.99 9.81 14.69
CA SER A 89 2.93 9.12 15.59
C SER A 89 4.31 8.91 14.95
N LEU A 90 4.36 8.59 13.65
CA LEU A 90 5.63 8.43 12.91
C LEU A 90 6.39 9.75 12.78
N LYS A 91 5.70 10.85 12.43
CA LYS A 91 6.32 12.18 12.33
C LYS A 91 6.97 12.62 13.65
N GLN A 92 6.29 12.39 14.77
CA GLN A 92 6.81 12.71 16.10
C GLN A 92 8.09 11.92 16.42
N ARG A 93 8.11 10.62 16.12
CA ARG A 93 9.30 9.76 16.32
C ARG A 93 10.49 10.22 15.49
N SER A 94 10.28 10.57 14.22
CA SER A 94 11.34 11.06 13.34
C SER A 94 11.90 12.41 13.77
N SER A 95 11.08 13.28 14.37
CA SER A 95 11.54 14.59 14.89
C SER A 95 12.40 14.49 16.15
N SER A 96 12.34 13.37 16.86
CA SER A 96 13.06 13.14 18.12
C SER A 96 14.45 12.52 17.92
N ILE A 97 14.81 12.15 16.69
CA ILE A 97 16.15 11.70 16.30
C ILE A 97 16.86 12.92 15.70
N LYS A 98 17.44 13.77 16.55
CA LYS A 98 18.46 14.73 16.10
C LYS A 98 19.80 13.99 15.93
N PRO A 99 20.61 14.34 14.92
CA PRO A 99 21.97 13.80 14.77
C PRO A 99 22.85 14.10 15.99
#